data_AF-A0A1Q9PED0-F1
#
_entry.id   AF-A0A1Q9PED0-F1
#
_cell.length_a   1.000
_cell.length_b   1.000
_cell.length_c   1.000
_cell.angle_alpha   90.00
_cell.angle_beta   90.00
_cell.angle_gamma   90.00
#
_symmetry.space_group_name_H-M   'P 1'
#
loop_
_entity.id
_entity.type
_entity.pdbx_description
1 polymer ?
#
loop_
_entity_poly.entity_id
_entity_poly.type
_entity_poly.pdbx_seq_one_letter_code
_entity_poly.pdbx_strand_id
1 'polypeptide(L)'
;MLVKILEEYSISYIHVDAMLPGHKRANIEIIRKLVELTNIPIIGNNSVRTINDVHKMLRAGARAVSIARPLIQNPKFIQRLVRDYSGRITDESNYSTI
;
A
#
# COMPACT_ATOMS: atom_id res chain seq x y z
N MET A 1 0.26 -20.73 -7.58
CA MET A 1 1.40 -21.59 -7.94
C MET A 1 2.74 -21.17 -7.30
N LEU A 2 2.94 -19.91 -6.84
CA LEU A 2 4.01 -19.57 -5.87
C LEU A 2 3.44 -19.15 -4.52
N VAL A 3 2.52 -18.17 -4.48
CA VAL A 3 1.91 -17.69 -3.22
C VAL A 3 1.17 -18.76 -2.43
N LYS A 4 0.67 -19.81 -3.09
CA LYS A 4 0.07 -20.97 -2.42
C LYS A 4 1.10 -21.82 -1.68
N ILE A 5 2.28 -22.03 -2.27
CA ILE A 5 3.37 -22.76 -1.63
C ILE A 5 3.86 -22.02 -0.39
N LEU A 6 3.85 -20.68 -0.44
CA LEU A 6 4.21 -19.84 0.70
C LEU A 6 3.28 -20.04 1.93
N GLU A 7 2.06 -20.57 1.75
CA GLU A 7 1.14 -20.88 2.86
C GLU A 7 1.65 -22.02 3.76
N GLU A 8 2.56 -22.86 3.26
CA GLU A 8 3.20 -23.94 4.04
C GLU A 8 4.28 -23.40 4.99
N TYR A 9 4.68 -22.14 4.83
CA TYR A 9 5.68 -21.47 5.65
C TYR A 9 5.03 -20.48 6.60
N SER A 10 5.71 -20.19 7.71
CA SER A 10 5.25 -19.18 8.69
C SER A 10 5.51 -17.75 8.19
N ILE A 11 4.83 -17.35 7.11
CA ILE A 11 4.91 -16.01 6.52
C ILE A 11 3.73 -15.17 7.00
N SER A 12 4.01 -14.04 7.63
CA SER A 12 2.96 -13.14 8.15
C SER A 12 2.38 -12.19 7.08
N TYR A 13 3.21 -11.76 6.13
CA TYR A 13 2.84 -10.81 5.07
C TYR A 13 3.62 -11.09 3.79
N ILE A 14 2.99 -10.86 2.65
CA ILE A 14 3.68 -10.78 1.36
C ILE A 14 3.66 -9.31 0.91
N HIS A 15 4.85 -8.71 0.80
CA HIS A 15 5.01 -7.38 0.23
C HIS A 15 5.26 -7.49 -1.27
N VAL A 16 4.34 -6.95 -2.07
CA VAL A 16 4.39 -7.05 -3.53
C VAL A 16 4.69 -5.69 -4.14
N ASP A 17 5.78 -5.62 -4.91
CA ASP A 17 6.01 -4.55 -5.87
C ASP A 17 5.12 -4.79 -7.10
N ALA A 18 3.95 -4.14 -7.14
CA ALA A 18 2.99 -4.27 -8.23
C ALA A 18 3.40 -3.40 -9.43
N MET A 19 4.64 -3.53 -9.89
CA MET A 19 5.14 -2.84 -11.07
C MET A 19 4.42 -3.34 -12.34
N LEU A 20 4.01 -2.39 -13.18
CA LEU A 20 3.60 -2.67 -14.56
C LEU A 20 4.54 -1.92 -15.50
N PRO A 21 5.33 -2.63 -16.31
CA PRO A 21 6.21 -2.00 -17.30
C PRO A 21 5.46 -0.99 -18.17
N GLY A 22 6.09 0.16 -18.44
CA GLY A 22 5.49 1.26 -19.20
C GLY A 22 4.45 2.10 -18.44
N HIS A 23 4.10 1.75 -17.20
CA HIS A 23 3.08 2.46 -16.43
C HIS A 23 3.67 3.16 -15.21
N LYS A 24 3.14 4.36 -14.91
CA LYS A 24 3.57 5.19 -13.77
C LYS A 24 2.87 4.84 -12.45
N ARG A 25 2.00 3.82 -12.44
CA ARG A 25 1.12 3.45 -11.33
C ARG A 25 1.18 1.94 -11.10
N ALA A 26 0.79 1.51 -9.90
CA ALA A 26 0.69 0.11 -9.56
C ALA A 26 -0.31 -0.65 -10.45
N ASN A 27 0.01 -1.91 -10.72
CA ASN A 27 -0.94 -2.88 -11.25
C ASN A 27 -1.92 -3.26 -10.13
N ILE A 28 -3.14 -2.74 -10.16
CA ILE A 28 -4.15 -3.07 -9.13
C ILE A 28 -4.68 -4.50 -9.31
N GLU A 29 -4.68 -4.98 -10.55
CA GLU A 29 -5.20 -6.30 -10.89
C GLU A 29 -4.32 -7.43 -10.34
N ILE A 30 -2.99 -7.28 -10.35
CA ILE A 30 -2.11 -8.29 -9.73
C ILE A 30 -2.33 -8.36 -8.21
N ILE A 31 -2.59 -7.22 -7.54
CA ILE A 31 -2.88 -7.20 -6.10
C ILE A 31 -4.17 -7.99 -5.84
N ARG A 32 -5.24 -7.70 -6.59
CA ARG A 32 -6.53 -8.40 -6.48
C ARG A 32 -6.37 -9.90 -6.67
N LYS A 33 -5.66 -10.31 -7.73
CA LYS A 33 -5.39 -11.72 -8.04
C LYS A 33 -4.60 -12.41 -6.92
N LEU A 34 -3.62 -11.74 -6.30
CA LEU A 34 -2.85 -12.33 -5.21
C LEU A 34 -3.70 -12.52 -3.96
N VAL A 35 -4.54 -11.54 -3.61
CA VAL A 35 -5.49 -11.64 -2.49
C VAL A 35 -6.48 -12.79 -2.69
N GLU A 36 -6.97 -13.01 -3.91
CA GLU A 36 -7.85 -14.15 -4.21
C GLU A 36 -7.12 -15.51 -4.15
N LEU A 37 -5.81 -15.52 -4.36
CA LEU A 37 -5.01 -16.74 -4.44
C LEU A 37 -4.34 -17.14 -3.12
N THR A 38 -4.33 -16.32 -2.07
CA THR A 38 -3.73 -16.70 -0.78
C THR A 38 -4.42 -16.05 0.41
N ASN A 39 -4.42 -16.75 1.53
CA ASN A 39 -4.86 -16.22 2.82
C ASN A 39 -3.78 -15.36 3.50
N ILE A 40 -2.55 -15.34 2.98
CA ILE A 40 -1.48 -14.51 3.54
C ILE A 40 -1.78 -13.04 3.22
N PRO A 41 -1.81 -12.14 4.21
CA PRO A 41 -2.05 -10.72 3.99
C PRO A 41 -1.07 -10.07 3.00
N ILE A 42 -1.62 -9.36 2.02
CA ILE A 42 -0.84 -8.65 1.00
C ILE A 42 -0.59 -7.19 1.40
N ILE A 43 0.65 -6.73 1.27
CA ILE A 43 1.02 -5.32 1.31
C ILE A 43 1.25 -4.86 -0.14
N GLY A 44 0.43 -3.94 -0.61
CA GLY A 44 0.56 -3.36 -1.95
C GLY A 44 1.63 -2.28 -2.02
N ASN A 45 2.47 -2.31 -3.04
CA ASN A 45 3.46 -1.27 -3.34
C ASN A 45 3.41 -0.91 -4.83
N ASN A 46 3.94 0.28 -5.12
CA ASN A 46 4.48 0.82 -6.37
C ASN A 46 3.85 2.18 -6.68
N SER A 47 4.69 3.22 -6.69
CA SER A 47 4.35 4.56 -7.19
C SER A 47 3.05 5.15 -6.61
N VAL A 48 2.80 4.93 -5.32
CA VAL A 48 1.74 5.58 -4.54
C VAL A 48 2.05 7.06 -4.44
N ARG A 49 1.19 7.95 -4.96
CA ARG A 49 1.41 9.41 -4.91
C ARG A 49 0.19 10.18 -4.43
N THR A 50 -0.95 9.52 -4.28
CA THR A 50 -2.22 10.13 -3.93
C THR A 50 -3.02 9.21 -3.00
N ILE A 51 -3.97 9.78 -2.26
CA ILE A 51 -4.92 9.00 -1.47
C ILE A 51 -5.74 8.02 -2.32
N ASN A 52 -6.03 8.38 -3.58
CA ASN A 52 -6.74 7.48 -4.49
C ASN A 52 -5.93 6.23 -4.84
N ASP A 53 -4.60 6.34 -4.92
CA ASP A 53 -3.73 5.17 -5.14
C ASP A 53 -3.83 4.21 -3.95
N VAL A 54 -3.81 4.75 -2.72
CA VAL A 54 -4.02 3.98 -1.48
C VAL A 54 -5.40 3.30 -1.50
N HIS A 55 -6.47 4.05 -1.79
CA HIS A 55 -7.82 3.51 -1.84
C HIS A 55 -7.98 2.38 -2.86
N LYS A 56 -7.35 2.50 -4.04
CA LYS A 56 -7.38 1.44 -5.06
C LYS A 56 -6.73 0.15 -4.56
N MET A 57 -5.59 0.22 -3.89
CA MET A 57 -4.91 -0.95 -3.34
C MET A 57 -5.72 -1.61 -2.22
N LEU A 58 -6.22 -0.81 -1.27
CA LEU A 58 -7.04 -1.33 -0.16
C LEU A 58 -8.35 -1.94 -0.67
N ARG A 59 -9.02 -1.32 -1.65
CA ARG A 59 -10.23 -1.88 -2.28
C ARG A 59 -9.96 -3.15 -3.09
N ALA A 60 -8.75 -3.34 -3.60
CA ALA A 60 -8.33 -4.59 -4.22
C ALA A 60 -8.06 -5.70 -3.19
N GLY A 61 -8.21 -5.42 -1.89
CA GLY A 61 -8.06 -6.39 -0.80
C GLY A 61 -6.69 -6.39 -0.14
N ALA A 62 -5.78 -5.48 -0.52
CA ALA A 62 -4.52 -5.34 0.21
C ALA A 62 -4.79 -4.96 1.67
N ARG A 63 -4.08 -5.59 2.60
CA ARG A 63 -4.17 -5.31 4.03
C ARG A 63 -3.47 -4.00 4.40
N ALA A 64 -2.41 -3.66 3.70
CA ALA A 64 -1.66 -2.43 3.89
C ALA A 64 -1.07 -1.91 2.59
N VAL A 65 -0.58 -0.67 2.60
CA VAL A 65 0.07 -0.01 1.47
C VAL A 65 1.45 0.49 1.89
N SER A 66 2.47 0.13 1.13
CA SER A 66 3.85 0.57 1.32
C SER A 66 4.14 1.82 0.49
N ILE A 67 4.72 2.84 1.14
CA ILE A 67 4.99 4.16 0.56
C ILE A 67 6.39 4.59 0.97
N ALA A 68 7.25 4.90 0.00
CA ALA A 68 8.64 5.29 0.27
C ALA A 68 9.00 6.63 -0.38
N ARG A 69 9.20 6.64 -1.71
CA ARG A 69 9.71 7.82 -2.47
C ARG A 69 9.02 9.16 -2.15
N PRO A 70 7.68 9.27 -2.05
CA PRO A 70 7.04 10.53 -1.68
C PRO A 70 7.38 11.02 -0.27
N LEU A 71 7.64 10.11 0.68
CA LEU A 71 7.98 10.46 2.06
C LEU A 71 9.39 11.02 2.19
N ILE A 72 10.32 10.55 1.36
CA ILE A 72 11.68 11.09 1.29
C ILE A 72 11.63 12.55 0.81
N GLN A 73 10.77 12.87 -0.16
CA GLN A 73 10.64 14.21 -0.71
C GLN A 73 9.82 15.14 0.18
N ASN A 74 8.80 14.60 0.85
CA ASN A 74 7.92 15.35 1.72
C ASN A 74 7.37 14.44 2.84
N PRO A 75 8.01 14.42 4.03
CA PRO A 75 7.54 13.63 5.17
C PRO A 75 6.09 13.95 5.58
N LYS A 76 5.60 15.19 5.39
CA LYS A 76 4.21 15.59 5.69
C LYS A 76 3.18 14.90 4.78
N PHE A 77 3.63 14.25 3.70
CA PHE A 77 2.75 13.48 2.82
C PHE A 77 2.01 12.36 3.58
N ILE A 78 2.64 11.69 4.54
CA ILE A 78 1.95 10.65 5.32
C ILE A 78 0.82 11.23 6.18
N GLN A 79 1.03 12.40 6.79
CA GLN A 79 0.03 13.09 7.60
C GLN A 79 -1.19 13.43 6.75
N ARG A 80 -0.96 13.99 5.55
CA ARG A 80 -2.03 14.26 4.59
C ARG A 80 -2.78 12.99 4.20
N LEU A 81 -2.10 11.88 3.94
CA LEU A 81 -2.77 10.62 3.59
C LEU A 81 -3.63 10.09 4.74
N VAL A 82 -3.14 10.11 5.98
CA VAL A 82 -3.91 9.67 7.15
C VAL A 82 -5.13 10.56 7.36
N ARG A 83 -4.98 11.88 7.19
CA ARG A 83 -6.07 12.86 7.23
C ARG A 83 -7.13 12.54 6.18
N ASP A 84 -6.71 12.43 4.92
CA ASP A 84 -7.60 12.19 3.77
C ASP A 84 -8.28 10.81 3.87
N TYR A 85 -7.62 9.80 4.45
CA TYR A 85 -8.19 8.46 4.66
C TYR A 85 -9.21 8.40 5.81
N SER A 86 -8.90 9.03 6.95
CA SER A 86 -9.74 8.99 8.15
C SER A 86 -10.95 9.91 8.08
N GLY A 87 -10.98 10.85 7.14
CA GLY A 87 -11.97 11.92 7.07
C GLY A 87 -11.90 12.91 8.25
N ARG A 88 -10.87 12.79 9.11
CA ARG A 88 -10.63 13.69 10.25
C ARG A 88 -9.69 14.79 9.82
N ILE A 89 -9.85 16.00 10.35
CA ILE A 89 -8.83 17.04 10.31
C ILE A 89 -7.77 16.65 11.35
N THR A 90 -6.56 16.31 10.90
CA THR A 90 -5.42 16.08 11.81
C THR A 90 -4.84 17.43 12.20
N ASP A 91 -4.78 17.73 13.48
CA ASP A 91 -4.12 18.93 14.01
C ASP A 91 -2.63 18.86 13.68
N GLU A 92 -2.14 19.79 12.85
CA GLU A 92 -0.75 19.80 12.36
C GLU A 92 0.26 20.09 13.48
N SER A 93 -0.21 20.54 14.65
CA SER A 93 0.61 20.92 15.81
C SER A 93 1.23 19.74 16.57
N ASN A 94 0.68 18.53 16.48
CA ASN A 94 1.07 17.38 17.32
C ASN A 94 2.20 16.50 16.76
N TYR A 95 2.72 16.78 15.56
CA TYR A 95 3.72 15.92 14.90
C TYR A 95 4.99 16.67 14.47
N SER A 96 5.23 17.85 15.07
CA SER A 96 6.40 18.71 14.84
C SER A 96 7.72 18.16 15.37
N THR A 97 7.73 16.94 15.92
CA THR A 97 8.90 16.35 16.59
C THR A 97 9.17 14.96 16.02
N ILE A 98 9.68 14.92 14.80
CA ILE A 98 10.54 13.82 14.31
C ILE A 98 11.60 14.40 13.37
#